data_AF-A0A960P5C3-F1
#
_entry.id   AF-A0A960P5C3-F1
#
_cell.length_a   1.000
_cell.length_b   1.000
_cell.length_c   1.000
_cell.angle_alpha   90.00
_cell.angle_beta   90.00
_cell.angle_gamma   90.00
#
_symmetry.space_group_name_H-M   'P 1'
#
loop_
_entity.id
_entity.type
_entity.pdbx_description
1 polymer ?
#
loop_
_entity_poly.entity_id
_entity_poly.type
_entity_poly.pdbx_seq_one_letter_code
_entity_poly.pdbx_strand_id
1 'polypeptide(L)'
;AFPDLDLRQRLTVTKGYGVAELLIREGLELVGQSIAESQLRERDIAVLTLNRGTTVISNPRSSRVLEAGDRLLCYGRLESMRDLVPERRRKRRRKVKKLAPELLDQLGEDLA
;
A
#
# COMPACT_ATOMS: atom_id res chain seq x y z
N ALA A 1 12.12 -25.84 15.55
CA ALA A 1 11.70 -24.95 14.47
C ALA A 1 11.10 -23.69 15.09
N PHE A 2 11.51 -22.50 14.66
CA PHE A 2 10.84 -21.27 15.08
C PHE A 2 9.43 -21.27 14.47
N PRO A 3 8.36 -20.97 15.23
CA PRO A 3 7.01 -20.98 14.68
C PRO A 3 6.87 -19.92 13.59
N ASP A 4 6.16 -20.24 12.51
CA ASP A 4 5.65 -19.29 11.53
C ASP A 4 4.68 -18.35 12.27
N LEU A 5 5.23 -17.27 12.83
CA LEU A 5 4.51 -16.34 13.68
C LEU A 5 3.83 -15.31 12.78
N ASP A 6 2.50 -15.31 12.77
CA ASP A 6 1.72 -14.34 12.00
C ASP A 6 2.02 -12.91 12.50
N LEU A 7 2.85 -12.20 11.74
CA LEU A 7 3.37 -10.87 12.06
C LEU A 7 2.25 -9.87 12.36
N ARG A 8 1.07 -10.06 11.76
CA ARG A 8 -0.10 -9.18 11.96
C ARG A 8 -0.67 -9.30 13.36
N GLN A 9 -0.62 -10.48 13.98
CA GLN A 9 -1.17 -10.73 15.32
C GLN A 9 -0.30 -10.13 16.43
N ARG A 10 1.00 -9.99 16.21
CA ARG A 10 1.98 -9.51 17.22
C ARG A 10 2.39 -8.06 17.05
N LEU A 11 2.29 -7.51 15.83
CA LEU A 11 2.66 -6.11 15.56
C LEU A 11 1.48 -5.14 15.70
N THR A 12 0.24 -5.62 15.75
CA THR A 12 -0.94 -4.78 16.02
C THR A 12 -1.25 -4.67 17.53
N VAL A 13 -0.25 -4.88 18.39
CA VAL A 13 -0.41 -4.92 19.85
C VAL A 13 -0.56 -3.51 20.44
N THR A 14 -0.12 -2.48 19.72
CA THR A 14 -0.23 -1.08 20.14
C THR A 14 -1.21 -0.32 19.23
N LYS A 15 -2.23 0.32 19.82
CA LYS A 15 -3.17 1.16 19.09
C LYS A 15 -2.41 2.21 18.27
N GLY A 16 -2.64 2.24 16.95
CA GLY A 16 -2.03 3.22 16.03
C GLY A 16 -0.79 2.72 15.26
N TYR A 17 -0.19 1.59 15.66
CA TYR A 17 0.88 0.94 14.92
C TYR A 17 0.35 -0.26 14.14
N GLY A 18 0.93 -0.52 12.98
CA GLY A 18 0.52 -1.63 12.13
C GLY A 18 1.51 -1.94 11.03
N VAL A 19 1.23 -3.03 10.32
CA VAL A 19 1.98 -3.45 9.14
C VAL A 19 1.18 -3.10 7.90
N ALA A 20 1.81 -2.43 6.93
CA ALA A 20 1.22 -2.09 5.66
C ALA A 20 2.18 -2.39 4.50
N GLU A 21 1.62 -2.76 3.36
CA GLU A 21 2.37 -2.89 2.12
C GLU A 21 2.25 -1.59 1.32
N LEU A 22 3.39 -1.00 0.95
CA LEU A 22 3.48 0.19 0.12
C LEU A 22 4.04 -0.19 -1.25
N LEU A 23 3.31 0.17 -2.31
CA LEU A 23 3.78 0.05 -3.68
C LEU A 23 4.40 1.39 -4.11
N ILE A 24 5.69 1.37 -4.44
CA ILE A 24 6.38 2.50 -5.03
C ILE A 24 5.93 2.61 -6.50
N ARG A 25 5.25 3.69 -6.82
CA ARG A 25 4.76 4.00 -8.16
C ARG A 25 5.73 4.95 -8.86
N GLU A 26 5.72 4.92 -10.19
CA GLU A 26 6.39 5.95 -10.98
C GLU A 26 5.83 7.34 -10.60
N GLY A 27 6.72 8.27 -10.24
CA GLY A 27 6.36 9.62 -9.80
C GLY A 27 6.13 9.79 -8.30
N LEU A 28 6.30 8.75 -7.48
CA LEU A 28 6.48 8.95 -6.03
C LEU A 28 7.84 9.61 -5.77
N GLU A 29 7.89 10.62 -4.91
CA GLU A 29 9.14 11.32 -4.56
C GLU A 29 10.22 10.41 -3.96
N LEU A 30 9.82 9.22 -3.50
CA LEU A 30 10.69 8.17 -2.96
C LEU A 30 11.51 7.43 -4.03
N VAL A 31 11.14 7.52 -5.32
CA VAL A 31 11.85 6.85 -6.41
C VAL A 31 13.23 7.47 -6.59
N GLY A 32 14.28 6.64 -6.60
CA GLY A 32 15.65 7.09 -6.74
C GLY A 32 16.32 7.54 -5.44
N GLN A 33 15.58 7.58 -4.32
CA GLN A 33 16.14 7.83 -3.00
C GLN A 33 16.52 6.54 -2.31
N SER A 34 17.56 6.58 -1.47
CA SER A 34 17.84 5.49 -0.55
C SER A 34 16.82 5.41 0.58
N ILE A 35 16.71 4.24 1.23
CA ILE A 35 15.87 4.06 2.42
C ILE A 35 16.27 5.06 3.52
N ALA A 36 17.55 5.40 3.65
CA ALA A 36 18.01 6.43 4.57
C ALA A 36 17.49 7.83 4.18
N GLU A 37 17.63 8.23 2.91
CA GLU A 37 17.22 9.55 2.41
C GLU A 37 15.72 9.76 2.44
N SER A 38 14.95 8.68 2.29
CA SER A 38 13.49 8.69 2.34
C SER A 38 12.89 9.09 3.70
N GLN A 39 13.72 9.20 4.76
CA GLN A 39 13.32 9.58 6.12
C GLN A 39 12.19 8.72 6.71
N LEU A 40 11.98 7.51 6.18
CA LEU A 40 10.95 6.59 6.67
C LEU A 40 11.13 6.29 8.15
N ARG A 41 12.38 6.10 8.59
CA ARG A 41 12.73 5.82 9.98
C ARG A 41 12.40 6.99 10.92
N GLU A 42 12.56 8.23 10.46
CA GLU A 42 12.23 9.44 11.24
C GLU A 42 10.72 9.60 11.41
N ARG A 43 9.93 9.04 10.49
CA ARG A 43 8.46 9.01 10.55
C ARG A 43 7.91 7.81 11.33
N ASP A 44 8.75 7.13 12.11
CA ASP A 44 8.45 5.88 12.82
C ASP A 44 8.00 4.73 11.89
N ILE A 45 8.63 4.62 10.72
CA ILE A 45 8.34 3.56 9.74
C ILE A 45 9.61 2.74 9.47
N ALA A 46 9.52 1.45 9.77
CA ALA A 46 10.55 0.46 9.50
C ALA A 46 10.18 -0.39 8.28
N VAL A 47 11.10 -0.49 7.31
CA VAL A 47 10.96 -1.39 6.16
C VAL A 47 11.41 -2.79 6.59
N LEU A 48 10.49 -3.75 6.56
CA LEU A 48 10.75 -5.15 6.90
C LEU A 48 11.22 -5.95 5.69
N THR A 49 10.65 -5.67 4.51
CA THR A 49 10.94 -6.42 3.29
C THR A 49 10.76 -5.52 2.07
N LEU A 50 11.62 -5.69 1.07
CA LEU A 50 11.49 -5.08 -0.25
C LEU A 50 11.36 -6.20 -1.28
N ASN A 51 10.26 -6.21 -2.02
CA ASN A 51 10.05 -7.12 -3.12
C ASN A 51 10.17 -6.37 -4.45
N ARG A 52 11.13 -6.82 -5.27
CA ARG A 52 11.40 -6.30 -6.62
C ARG A 52 11.20 -7.41 -7.63
N GLY A 53 10.04 -7.41 -8.27
CA GLY A 53 9.65 -8.44 -9.23
C GLY A 53 9.59 -9.83 -8.59
N THR A 54 10.60 -10.65 -8.84
CA THR A 54 10.73 -12.01 -8.29
C THR A 54 11.71 -12.09 -7.10
N THR A 55 12.44 -11.01 -6.82
CA THR A 55 13.44 -10.99 -5.73
C THR A 55 12.84 -10.42 -4.47
N VAL A 56 12.91 -11.17 -3.38
CA VAL A 56 12.50 -10.71 -2.05
C VAL A 56 13.74 -10.43 -1.21
N ILE A 57 13.90 -9.17 -0.81
CA ILE A 57 14.99 -8.70 0.05
C ILE A 57 14.43 -8.48 1.44
N SER A 58 14.68 -9.43 2.33
CA SER A 58 14.36 -9.30 3.75
C SER A 58 15.32 -8.31 4.42
N ASN A 59 14.80 -7.44 5.28
CA ASN A 59 15.55 -6.40 6.01
C ASN A 59 16.53 -5.61 5.11
N PRO A 60 16.02 -4.80 4.15
CA PRO A 60 16.87 -4.07 3.21
C PRO A 60 17.78 -3.07 3.94
N ARG A 61 19.01 -2.93 3.46
CA ARG A 61 19.98 -1.97 4.02
C ARG A 61 19.55 -0.54 3.76
N SER A 62 19.88 0.37 4.68
CA SER A 62 19.54 1.80 4.59
C SER A 62 20.09 2.48 3.33
N SER A 63 21.22 2.02 2.80
CA SER A 63 21.84 2.55 1.58
C SER A 63 21.17 2.09 0.28
N ARG A 64 20.15 1.23 0.34
CA ARG A 64 19.48 0.69 -0.84
C ARG A 64 18.57 1.74 -1.45
N VAL A 65 18.71 1.94 -2.76
CA VAL A 65 17.87 2.83 -3.56
C VAL A 65 16.53 2.16 -3.89
N LEU A 66 15.44 2.90 -3.68
CA LEU A 66 14.08 2.51 -4.00
C LEU A 66 13.78 2.77 -5.48
N GLU A 67 13.16 1.80 -6.13
CA GLU A 67 12.81 1.84 -7.55
C GLU A 67 11.30 1.78 -7.75
N ALA A 68 10.83 2.31 -8.88
CA ALA A 68 9.44 2.18 -9.26
C ALA A 68 9.08 0.71 -9.47
N GLY A 69 7.93 0.29 -8.92
CA GLY A 69 7.49 -1.10 -8.91
C GLY A 69 7.90 -1.87 -7.65
N ASP A 70 8.77 -1.32 -6.80
CA ASP A 70 9.13 -1.95 -5.52
C ASP A 70 7.91 -2.03 -4.59
N ARG A 71 7.75 -3.18 -3.95
CA ARG A 71 6.75 -3.41 -2.90
C ARG A 71 7.44 -3.51 -1.55
N LEU A 72 7.18 -2.55 -0.68
CA LEU A 72 7.77 -2.46 0.64
C LEU A 72 6.75 -2.94 1.67
N LEU A 73 7.13 -3.95 2.44
CA LEU A 73 6.41 -4.29 3.67
C LEU A 73 6.96 -3.42 4.79
N CYS A 74 6.14 -2.53 5.32
CA CYS A 74 6.54 -1.58 6.34
C CYS A 74 5.76 -1.81 7.63
N TYR A 75 6.43 -1.59 8.77
CA TYR A 75 5.82 -1.54 10.09
C TYR A 75 6.02 -0.15 10.67
N GLY A 76 4.96 0.46 11.18
CA GLY A 76 5.07 1.79 11.76
C GLY A 76 3.72 2.38 12.14
N ARG A 77 3.72 3.69 12.38
CA ARG A 77 2.49 4.42 12.70
C ARG A 77 1.60 4.53 11.46
N LEU A 78 0.36 4.07 11.57
CA LEU A 78 -0.60 4.03 10.45
C LEU A 78 -0.88 5.41 9.86
N GLU A 79 -0.87 6.45 10.70
CA GLU A 79 -1.05 7.84 10.27
C GLU A 79 0.11 8.32 9.40
N SER A 80 1.35 8.12 9.86
CA SER A 80 2.56 8.48 9.11
C SER A 80 2.65 7.76 7.76
N MET A 81 2.18 6.50 7.71
CA MET A 81 2.12 5.73 6.45
C MET A 81 1.06 6.27 5.48
N ARG A 82 -0.04 6.84 5.98
CA ARG A 82 -1.06 7.47 5.13
C ARG A 82 -0.54 8.72 4.45
N ASP A 83 0.28 9.50 5.13
CA ASP A 83 0.87 10.73 4.59
C ASP A 83 1.88 10.45 3.46
N LEU A 84 2.51 9.27 3.46
CA LEU A 84 3.49 8.84 2.44
C LEU A 84 2.86 8.24 1.19
N VAL A 85 1.62 7.77 1.28
CA VAL A 85 0.87 7.35 0.10
C VAL A 85 0.16 8.60 -0.37
N PRO A 86 0.63 9.27 -1.46
CA PRO A 86 -0.03 10.47 -1.97
C PRO A 86 -1.50 10.15 -2.08
N GLU A 87 -2.34 11.00 -1.45
CA GLU A 87 -3.78 10.82 -1.35
C GLU A 87 -4.21 10.22 -2.66
N ARG A 88 -4.61 8.92 -2.65
CA ARG A 88 -5.18 8.26 -3.83
C ARG A 88 -6.09 9.33 -4.38
N ARG A 89 -5.74 9.94 -5.53
CA ARG A 89 -6.56 10.95 -6.17
C ARG A 89 -7.90 10.30 -6.15
N ARG A 90 -8.77 10.69 -5.20
CA ARG A 90 -9.98 9.95 -4.89
C ARG A 90 -10.68 10.16 -6.20
N LYS A 91 -10.61 9.17 -7.11
CA LYS A 91 -11.37 9.19 -8.35
C LYS A 91 -12.73 9.34 -7.74
N ARG A 92 -13.26 10.57 -7.77
CA ARG A 92 -14.55 10.96 -7.20
C ARG A 92 -15.39 9.75 -7.47
N ARG A 93 -15.80 9.00 -6.43
CA ARG A 93 -16.63 7.80 -6.62
C ARG A 93 -17.62 8.25 -7.69
N ARG A 94 -17.49 7.75 -8.94
CA ARG A 94 -18.34 8.24 -10.02
C ARG A 94 -19.71 7.98 -9.43
N LYS A 95 -20.47 9.03 -9.13
CA LYS A 95 -21.83 8.87 -8.62
C LYS A 95 -22.43 7.87 -9.61
N VAL A 96 -22.75 6.68 -9.14
CA VAL A 96 -23.33 5.65 -10.00
C VAL A 96 -24.54 6.34 -10.59
N LYS A 97 -24.51 6.65 -11.89
CA LYS A 97 -25.70 7.19 -12.55
C LYS A 97 -26.73 6.09 -12.37
N LYS A 98 -27.86 6.40 -11.73
CA LYS A 98 -28.99 5.48 -11.68
C LYS A 98 -29.30 5.09 -13.14
N LEU A 99 -29.39 3.78 -13.37
CA LEU A 99 -29.73 3.22 -14.67
C LEU A 99 -31.07 3.84 -15.11
N ALA A 100 -31.17 4.24 -16.37
CA ALA A 100 -32.41 4.80 -16.89
C ALA A 100 -33.52 3.73 -16.80
N PRO A 101 -34.73 4.08 -16.35
CA PRO A 101 -35.82 3.11 -16.18
C PRO A 101 -36.21 2.41 -17.48
N GLU A 102 -35.99 3.04 -18.64
CA GLU A 102 -36.23 2.49 -19.98
C GLU A 102 -35.43 1.20 -20.26
N LEU A 103 -34.23 1.07 -19.68
CA LEU A 103 -33.37 -0.11 -19.81
C LEU A 103 -33.82 -1.27 -18.90
N LEU A 104 -34.62 -1.00 -17.87
CA LEU A 104 -35.19 -2.06 -17.02
C LEU A 104 -36.40 -2.71 -17.68
N ASP A 105 -37.20 -1.92 -18.41
CA ASP A 105 -38.34 -2.42 -19.18
C ASP A 105 -37.88 -3.37 -20.29
N GLN A 106 -36.87 -2.98 -21.06
CA GLN A 106 -36.31 -3.80 -22.15
C GLN A 106 -35.76 -5.15 -21.65
N LEU A 107 -35.12 -5.18 -20.48
CA LEU A 107 -34.62 -6.43 -19.89
C LEU A 107 -35.74 -7.32 -19.33
N GLY A 108 -36.89 -6.75 -19.00
CA GLY A 108 -38.09 -7.50 -18.58
C GLY A 108 -38.82 -8.14 -19.77
N GLU A 109 -38.79 -7.49 -20.93
CA GLU A 109 -39.41 -8.00 -22.16
C GLU A 109 -38.59 -9.12 -22.84
N ASP A 110 -37.26 -9.08 -22.76
CA ASP A 110 -36.39 -10.15 -23.29
C ASP A 110 -36.41 -11.46 -22.45
N LEU A 111 -37.06 -11.43 -21.27
CA LEU A 111 -37.19 -12.57 -20.35
C LEU A 111 -38.62 -13.14 -20.27
N ALA A 112 -39.55 -12.64 -21.10
CA ALA A 112 -40.91 -13.16 -21.26
C ALA A 112 -41.07 -13.94 -22.57
#